data_AF-A0A2N2HI32-F1
#
_entry.id   AF-A0A2N2HI32-F1
#
_cell.length_a   1.000
_cell.length_b   1.000
_cell.length_c   1.000
_cell.angle_alpha   90.00
_cell.angle_beta   90.00
_cell.angle_gamma   90.00
#
_symmetry.space_group_name_H-M   'P 1'
#
loop_
_entity.id
_entity.type
_entity.pdbx_description
1 polymer ?
#
loop_
_entity_poly.entity_id
_entity_poly.type
_entity_poly.pdbx_seq_one_letter_code
_entity_poly.pdbx_strand_id
1 'polypeptide(L)'
;MTLLARVLIVLCSLTTAAHFLRFGTFWEAAPALFPAAAAFFPRLLPRPLLILAALGGAILWANQGIELAAWRMNFGLPWMRLALILGAVCLAHLGAGALLAGRTGQGIFGPVRAADLVKTATFLLVGGILLLAGSKTPFPLLLGERFFPGSEVFWIFFFAFYGAMVSGWLLTDSRGKIRGRIWTLFSAVFFGQLLLGLAGWSIFLMTGKLHLPVPALILAGPLFRGEGFFMPILLGVSLLLVGPAWCSYLCYIGAWDDRMARLAPASPSPLPIWAARLRAGLLLATIIIPLVLRLLNVSWPWALGLAAVFG
;
A
#
# COMPACT_ATOMS: atom_id res chain seq x y z
N MET A 1 2.76 19.95 31.25
CA MET A 1 1.70 19.65 30.25
C MET A 1 2.12 18.60 29.21
N THR A 2 3.36 18.60 28.73
CA THR A 2 3.83 17.63 27.71
C THR A 2 3.81 16.17 28.19
N LEU A 3 4.26 15.89 29.42
CA LEU A 3 4.19 14.55 30.01
C LEU A 3 2.74 14.04 30.11
N LEU A 4 1.82 14.89 30.59
CA LEU A 4 0.40 14.56 30.69
C LEU A 4 -0.20 14.21 29.32
N ALA A 5 0.15 14.96 28.27
CA ALA A 5 -0.31 14.67 26.92
C ALA A 5 0.22 13.32 26.40
N ARG A 6 1.49 12.99 26.67
CA ARG A 6 2.06 11.68 26.31
C ARG A 6 1.35 10.54 27.04
N VAL A 7 1.13 10.69 28.34
CA VAL A 7 0.40 9.71 29.15
C VAL A 7 -1.02 9.51 28.59
N LEU A 8 -1.72 10.59 28.27
CA LEU A 8 -3.06 10.50 27.70
C LEU A 8 -3.09 9.76 26.35
N ILE A 9 -2.15 10.06 25.44
CA ILE A 9 -2.03 9.36 24.15
C ILE A 9 -1.78 7.86 24.35
N VAL A 10 -0.88 7.52 25.29
CA VAL A 10 -0.58 6.12 25.61
C VAL A 10 -1.81 5.42 26.18
N LEU A 11 -2.52 6.03 27.13
CA LEU A 11 -3.73 5.46 27.70
C LEU A 11 -4.82 5.25 26.65
N CYS A 12 -5.04 6.21 25.75
CA CYS A 12 -6.02 6.08 24.65
C CYS A 12 -5.65 4.93 23.69
N SER A 13 -4.37 4.76 23.40
CA SER A 13 -3.87 3.67 22.56
C SER A 13 -4.05 2.31 23.23
N LEU A 14 -3.70 2.22 24.51
CA LEU A 14 -3.81 1.00 25.31
C LEU A 14 -5.26 0.57 25.49
N THR A 15 -6.19 1.49 25.78
CA THR A 15 -7.61 1.15 25.91
C THR A 15 -8.16 0.65 24.57
N THR A 16 -7.82 1.31 23.47
CA THR A 16 -8.24 0.88 22.12
C THR A 16 -7.65 -0.49 21.75
N ALA A 17 -6.38 -0.76 22.05
CA ALA A 17 -5.79 -2.08 21.84
C ALA A 17 -6.43 -3.15 22.72
N ALA A 18 -6.72 -2.84 23.98
CA ALA A 18 -7.39 -3.75 24.91
C ALA A 18 -8.82 -4.10 24.46
N HIS A 19 -9.52 -3.15 23.83
CA HIS A 19 -10.82 -3.41 23.19
C HIS A 19 -10.69 -4.51 22.14
N PHE A 20 -9.77 -4.37 21.17
CA PHE A 20 -9.59 -5.38 20.11
C PHE A 20 -9.13 -6.73 20.68
N LEU A 21 -8.19 -6.75 21.63
CA LEU A 21 -7.78 -7.99 22.28
C LEU A 21 -8.95 -8.71 22.96
N ARG A 22 -9.87 -7.97 23.58
CA ARG A 22 -11.06 -8.54 24.23
C ARG A 22 -12.00 -9.22 23.25
N PHE A 23 -12.07 -8.75 22.00
CA PHE A 23 -12.91 -9.34 20.95
C PHE A 23 -12.18 -10.42 20.13
N GLY A 24 -10.96 -10.80 20.51
CA GLY A 24 -10.16 -11.80 19.79
C GLY A 24 -9.54 -11.29 18.49
N THR A 25 -9.64 -9.98 18.22
CA THR A 25 -9.12 -9.30 17.03
C THR A 25 -7.70 -8.82 17.28
N PHE A 26 -6.77 -9.78 17.40
CA PHE A 26 -5.37 -9.50 17.73
C PHE A 26 -4.69 -8.59 16.68
N TRP A 27 -5.01 -8.80 15.40
CA TRP A 27 -4.38 -8.08 14.28
C TRP A 27 -4.75 -6.60 14.24
N GLU A 28 -5.87 -6.22 14.86
CA GLU A 28 -6.38 -4.86 14.99
C GLU A 28 -5.80 -4.17 16.23
N ALA A 29 -5.48 -4.94 17.28
CA ALA A 29 -4.83 -4.44 18.48
C ALA A 29 -3.42 -3.89 18.20
N ALA A 30 -2.65 -4.52 17.30
CA ALA A 30 -1.29 -4.10 17.00
C ALA A 30 -1.21 -2.69 16.38
N PRO A 31 -1.97 -2.34 15.32
CA PRO A 31 -2.10 -0.97 14.82
C PRO A 31 -2.54 0.05 15.89
N ALA A 32 -3.42 -0.33 16.80
CA ALA A 32 -3.92 0.56 17.85
C ALA A 32 -2.84 1.03 18.84
N LEU A 33 -1.68 0.36 18.90
CA LEU A 33 -0.55 0.74 19.75
C LEU A 33 0.39 1.77 19.10
N PHE A 34 0.28 2.05 17.80
CA PHE A 34 1.17 2.98 17.11
C PHE A 34 1.11 4.43 17.64
N PRO A 35 -0.04 4.99 18.05
CA PRO A 35 -0.06 6.33 18.65
C PRO A 35 0.72 6.38 19.97
N ALA A 36 0.73 5.31 20.78
CA ALA A 36 1.56 5.21 21.98
C ALA A 36 3.05 5.26 21.63
N ALA A 37 3.49 4.51 20.60
CA ALA A 37 4.86 4.57 20.12
C ALA A 37 5.22 5.98 19.62
N ALA A 38 4.32 6.63 18.88
CA ALA A 38 4.53 7.99 18.39
C ALA A 38 4.63 9.05 19.51
N ALA A 39 4.05 8.81 20.68
CA ALA A 39 4.20 9.68 21.86
C ALA A 39 5.67 9.79 22.34
N PHE A 40 6.46 8.74 22.13
CA PHE A 40 7.89 8.68 22.46
C PHE A 40 8.80 8.91 21.25
N PHE A 41 8.32 8.59 20.05
CA PHE A 41 9.02 8.79 18.79
C PHE A 41 8.21 9.73 17.86
N PRO A 42 8.25 11.06 18.06
CA PRO A 42 7.35 12.00 17.36
C PRO A 42 7.51 12.05 15.84
N ARG A 43 8.58 11.46 15.29
CA ARG A 43 8.80 11.37 13.83
C ARG A 43 8.16 10.14 13.20
N LEU A 44 7.66 9.20 14.01
CA LEU A 44 7.07 7.93 13.55
C LEU A 44 5.82 8.17 12.72
N LEU A 45 4.85 8.91 13.27
CA LEU A 45 3.59 9.25 12.61
C LEU A 45 3.43 10.76 12.45
N PRO A 46 2.89 11.24 11.31
CA PRO A 46 2.58 12.65 11.15
C PRO A 46 1.46 13.07 12.11
N ARG A 47 1.59 14.28 12.69
CA ARG A 47 0.64 14.79 13.69
C ARG A 47 -0.83 14.77 13.23
N PRO A 48 -1.18 15.13 11.97
CA PRO A 48 -2.56 15.02 11.49
C PRO A 48 -3.13 13.60 11.57
N LEU A 49 -2.32 12.58 11.29
CA LEU A 49 -2.76 11.18 11.40
C LEU A 49 -3.03 10.77 12.85
N LEU A 50 -2.27 11.29 13.82
CA LEU A 50 -2.54 11.06 15.24
C LEU A 50 -3.83 11.73 15.70
N ILE A 51 -4.14 12.92 15.18
CA ILE A 51 -5.42 13.60 15.43
C ILE A 51 -6.57 12.74 14.88
N LEU A 52 -6.45 12.25 13.65
CA LEU A 52 -7.46 11.36 13.06
C LEU A 52 -7.61 10.06 13.84
N ALA A 53 -6.51 9.46 14.32
CA ALA A 53 -6.56 8.27 15.17
C ALA A 53 -7.29 8.54 16.50
N ALA A 54 -7.04 9.69 17.13
CA ALA A 54 -7.75 10.10 18.34
C ALA A 54 -9.25 10.30 18.09
N LEU A 55 -9.62 10.95 16.98
CA LEU A 55 -11.03 11.11 16.59
C LEU A 55 -11.69 9.76 16.26
N GLY A 56 -11.00 8.88 15.55
CA GLY A 56 -11.48 7.52 15.27
C GLY A 56 -11.70 6.71 16.54
N GLY A 57 -10.78 6.79 17.50
CA GLY A 57 -10.96 6.18 18.82
C GLY A 57 -12.13 6.76 19.60
N ALA A 58 -12.35 8.09 19.55
CA ALA A 58 -13.53 8.71 20.16
C ALA A 58 -14.84 8.17 19.55
N ILE A 59 -14.91 8.06 18.21
CA ILE A 59 -16.07 7.49 17.51
C ILE A 59 -16.28 6.02 17.90
N LEU A 60 -15.20 5.23 17.93
CA LEU A 60 -15.26 3.83 18.37
C LEU A 60 -15.88 3.71 19.77
N TRP A 61 -15.36 4.46 20.74
CA TRP A 61 -15.84 4.41 22.12
C TRP A 61 -17.24 4.99 22.29
N ALA A 62 -17.62 5.99 21.49
CA ALA A 62 -18.99 6.49 21.46
C ALA A 62 -19.97 5.42 20.97
N ASN A 63 -19.67 4.77 19.82
CA ASN A 63 -20.51 3.71 19.26
C ASN A 63 -20.63 2.52 20.23
N GLN A 64 -19.51 2.04 20.76
CA GLN A 64 -19.50 0.96 21.76
C GLN A 64 -20.25 1.34 23.03
N GLY A 65 -20.14 2.59 23.47
CA GLY A 65 -20.89 3.13 24.60
C GLY A 65 -22.40 3.10 24.38
N ILE A 66 -22.84 3.55 23.20
CA ILE A 66 -24.26 3.59 22.82
C ILE A 66 -24.82 2.17 22.70
N GLU A 67 -24.15 1.29 21.95
CA GLU A 67 -24.61 -0.08 21.70
C GLU A 67 -24.75 -0.87 23.02
N LEU A 68 -23.72 -0.85 23.87
CA LEU A 68 -23.75 -1.59 25.12
C LEU A 68 -24.73 -0.98 26.14
N ALA A 69 -24.88 0.34 26.19
CA ALA A 69 -25.86 0.98 27.06
C ALA A 69 -27.29 0.65 26.60
N ALA A 70 -27.58 0.74 25.30
CA ALA A 70 -28.88 0.40 24.73
C ALA A 70 -29.24 -1.07 24.98
N TRP A 71 -28.27 -1.98 24.79
CA TRP A 71 -28.45 -3.40 25.13
C TRP A 71 -28.85 -3.55 26.60
N ARG A 72 -28.13 -2.94 27.54
CA ARG A 72 -28.45 -3.05 28.97
C ARG A 72 -29.81 -2.46 29.34
N MET A 73 -30.21 -1.34 28.72
CA MET A 73 -31.55 -0.76 28.91
C MET A 73 -32.64 -1.74 28.47
N ASN A 74 -32.48 -2.39 27.32
CA ASN A 74 -33.44 -3.37 26.79
C ASN A 74 -33.59 -4.59 27.70
N PHE A 75 -32.54 -4.97 28.43
CA PHE A 75 -32.56 -6.07 29.41
C PHE A 75 -32.87 -5.61 30.85
N GLY A 76 -33.24 -4.34 31.07
CA GLY A 76 -33.52 -3.81 32.42
C GLY A 76 -32.31 -3.81 33.37
N LEU A 77 -31.09 -3.85 32.84
CA LEU A 77 -29.86 -3.91 33.62
C LEU A 77 -29.31 -2.50 33.94
N PRO A 78 -28.59 -2.30 35.07
CA PRO A 78 -27.96 -1.01 35.37
C PRO A 78 -26.95 -0.61 34.31
N TRP A 79 -27.16 0.53 33.64
CA TRP A 79 -26.36 0.99 32.49
C TRP A 79 -25.57 2.28 32.75
N MET A 80 -25.98 3.11 33.70
CA MET A 80 -25.37 4.44 33.95
C MET A 80 -23.87 4.38 34.21
N ARG A 81 -23.42 3.45 35.06
CA ARG A 81 -21.98 3.27 35.36
C ARG A 81 -21.17 2.97 34.09
N LEU A 82 -21.70 2.11 33.22
CA LEU A 82 -21.05 1.76 31.96
C LEU A 82 -20.96 2.97 31.04
N ALA A 83 -22.07 3.70 30.87
CA ALA A 83 -22.13 4.90 30.03
C ALA A 83 -21.15 5.98 30.51
N LEU A 84 -21.03 6.19 31.83
CA LEU A 84 -20.06 7.13 32.40
C LEU A 84 -18.60 6.70 32.14
N ILE A 85 -18.29 5.40 32.29
CA ILE A 85 -16.94 4.88 32.04
C ILE A 85 -16.57 5.05 30.56
N LEU A 86 -17.41 4.56 29.64
CA LEU A 86 -17.13 4.61 28.21
C LEU A 86 -17.18 6.05 27.67
N GLY A 87 -18.07 6.87 28.21
CA GLY A 87 -18.10 8.31 27.96
C GLY A 87 -16.81 9.01 28.39
N ALA A 88 -16.25 8.67 29.55
CA ALA A 88 -14.97 9.20 30.00
C ALA A 88 -13.82 8.76 29.07
N VAL A 89 -13.80 7.52 28.59
CA VAL A 89 -12.81 7.04 27.61
C VAL A 89 -12.96 7.76 26.27
N CYS A 90 -14.18 8.02 25.81
CA CYS A 90 -14.45 8.83 24.61
C CYS A 90 -13.94 10.27 24.79
N LEU A 91 -14.24 10.91 25.92
CA LEU A 91 -13.75 12.26 26.24
C LEU A 91 -12.22 12.30 26.35
N ALA A 92 -11.58 11.25 26.86
CA ALA A 92 -10.13 11.14 26.88
C ALA A 92 -9.52 11.16 25.47
N HIS A 93 -10.16 10.50 24.51
CA HIS A 93 -9.75 10.52 23.10
C HIS A 93 -9.94 11.90 22.46
N LEU A 94 -11.09 12.56 22.70
CA LEU A 94 -11.33 13.93 22.26
C LEU A 94 -10.31 14.90 22.87
N GLY A 95 -10.00 14.74 24.16
CA GLY A 95 -8.96 15.50 24.85
C GLY A 95 -7.58 15.28 24.26
N ALA A 96 -7.22 14.03 23.92
CA ALA A 96 -5.97 13.73 23.22
C ALA A 96 -5.91 14.41 21.84
N GLY A 97 -6.99 14.34 21.07
CA GLY A 97 -7.12 15.03 19.78
C GLY A 97 -6.97 16.54 19.90
N ALA A 98 -7.62 17.16 20.90
CA ALA A 98 -7.51 18.59 21.16
C ALA A 98 -6.08 19.00 21.58
N LEU A 99 -5.43 18.21 22.44
CA LEU A 99 -4.03 18.46 22.82
C LEU A 99 -3.08 18.34 21.63
N LEU A 100 -3.30 17.36 20.76
CA LEU A 100 -2.52 17.15 19.53
C LEU A 100 -2.71 18.29 18.51
N ALA A 101 -3.92 18.85 18.42
CA ALA A 101 -4.23 19.99 17.56
C ALA A 101 -3.67 21.32 18.10
N GLY A 102 -3.58 21.46 19.43
CA GLY A 102 -3.13 22.68 20.10
C GLY A 102 -1.62 22.84 20.24
N ARG A 103 -1.22 23.81 21.08
CA ARG A 103 0.19 24.16 21.35
C ARG A 103 0.99 23.01 21.94
N THR A 104 0.37 22.16 22.76
CA THR A 104 1.04 20.99 23.36
C THR A 104 1.49 20.00 22.29
N GLY A 105 0.62 19.66 21.34
CA GLY A 105 0.95 18.81 20.20
C GLY A 105 2.02 19.42 19.30
N GLN A 106 1.97 20.74 19.08
CA GLN A 106 3.04 21.45 18.38
C GLN A 106 4.38 21.39 19.10
N GLY A 107 4.40 21.46 20.44
CA GLY A 107 5.61 21.31 21.23
C GLY A 107 6.22 19.91 21.17
N ILE A 108 5.40 18.86 21.03
CA ILE A 108 5.87 17.46 20.99
C ILE A 108 6.25 17.02 19.56
N PHE A 109 5.41 17.33 18.58
CA PHE A 109 5.52 16.81 17.20
C PHE A 109 6.03 17.87 16.20
N GLY A 110 6.21 19.11 16.63
CA GLY A 110 6.54 20.24 15.76
C GLY A 110 5.33 20.80 14.99
N PRO A 111 5.55 21.84 14.18
CA PRO A 111 4.52 22.40 13.30
C PRO A 111 4.15 21.40 12.18
N VAL A 112 2.90 21.44 11.74
CA VAL A 112 2.45 20.65 10.59
C VAL A 112 3.07 21.23 9.33
N ARG A 113 3.80 20.39 8.59
CA ARG A 113 4.41 20.74 7.30
C ARG A 113 3.60 20.13 6.16
N ALA A 114 3.79 20.65 4.95
CA ALA A 114 3.17 20.08 3.75
C ALA A 114 3.48 18.57 3.59
N ALA A 115 4.70 18.17 3.94
CA ALA A 115 5.08 16.75 3.95
C ALA A 115 4.20 15.92 4.89
N ASP A 116 3.84 16.42 6.08
CA ASP A 116 2.99 15.68 7.02
C ASP A 116 1.57 15.46 6.46
N LEU A 117 1.05 16.43 5.71
CA LEU A 117 -0.22 16.30 5.00
C LEU A 117 -0.14 15.27 3.88
N VAL A 118 0.93 15.28 3.07
CA VAL A 118 1.15 14.27 2.02
C VAL A 118 1.27 12.87 2.62
N LYS A 119 2.03 12.70 3.70
CA LYS A 119 2.14 11.42 4.41
C LYS A 119 0.78 10.93 4.91
N THR A 120 0.00 11.83 5.52
CA THR A 120 -1.35 11.51 6.03
C THR A 120 -2.31 11.15 4.89
N ALA A 121 -2.33 11.93 3.81
CA ALA A 121 -3.14 11.65 2.63
C ALA A 121 -2.75 10.32 1.98
N THR A 122 -1.44 10.02 1.88
CA THR A 122 -0.96 8.73 1.36
C THR A 122 -1.43 7.57 2.23
N PHE A 123 -1.34 7.71 3.56
CA PHE A 123 -1.81 6.70 4.50
C PHE A 123 -3.31 6.40 4.29
N LEU A 124 -4.13 7.45 4.26
CA LEU A 124 -5.58 7.32 4.08
C LEU A 124 -5.95 6.77 2.71
N LEU A 125 -5.25 7.19 1.65
CA LEU A 125 -5.51 6.73 0.29
C LEU A 125 -5.15 5.25 0.14
N VAL A 126 -3.97 4.84 0.59
CA VAL A 126 -3.54 3.43 0.52
C VAL A 126 -4.46 2.57 1.39
N GLY A 127 -4.71 2.97 2.64
CA GLY A 127 -5.59 2.24 3.54
C GLY A 127 -7.02 2.12 2.98
N GLY A 128 -7.59 3.23 2.52
CA GLY A 128 -8.95 3.27 1.96
C GLY A 128 -9.09 2.48 0.67
N ILE A 129 -8.12 2.54 -0.24
CA ILE A 129 -8.13 1.73 -1.48
C ILE A 129 -8.04 0.25 -1.15
N LEU A 130 -7.17 -0.15 -0.22
CA LEU A 130 -7.01 -1.56 0.14
C LEU A 130 -8.25 -2.10 0.87
N LEU A 131 -8.84 -1.33 1.79
CA LEU A 131 -10.12 -1.68 2.44
C LEU A 131 -11.25 -1.83 1.42
N LEU A 132 -11.35 -0.90 0.48
CA LEU A 132 -12.36 -0.98 -0.58
C LEU A 132 -12.11 -2.19 -1.49
N ALA A 133 -10.87 -2.44 -1.89
CA ALA A 133 -10.51 -3.58 -2.72
C ALA A 133 -10.84 -4.90 -2.02
N GLY A 134 -10.45 -5.05 -0.75
CA GLY A 134 -10.77 -6.22 0.08
C GLY A 134 -12.27 -6.48 0.16
N SER A 135 -13.08 -5.43 0.39
CA SER A 135 -14.55 -5.54 0.44
C SER A 135 -15.21 -6.00 -0.87
N LYS A 136 -14.49 -5.97 -1.99
CA LYS A 136 -15.00 -6.34 -3.32
C LYS A 136 -14.41 -7.65 -3.84
N THR A 137 -13.42 -8.21 -3.17
CA THR A 137 -12.76 -9.44 -3.59
C THR A 137 -13.22 -10.65 -2.78
N PRO A 138 -13.61 -11.76 -3.41
CA PRO A 138 -14.06 -12.96 -2.71
C PRO A 138 -12.90 -13.81 -2.15
N PHE A 139 -11.65 -13.37 -2.33
CA PHE A 139 -10.44 -14.08 -1.92
C PHE A 139 -9.50 -13.14 -1.15
N PRO A 140 -8.59 -13.68 -0.31
CA PRO A 140 -7.57 -12.90 0.38
C PRO A 140 -6.68 -12.13 -0.60
N LEU A 141 -6.86 -10.80 -0.64
CA LEU A 141 -6.14 -9.91 -1.55
C LEU A 141 -4.67 -9.81 -1.16
N LEU A 142 -4.40 -9.68 0.15
CA LEU A 142 -3.06 -9.48 0.68
C LEU A 142 -2.39 -10.84 0.92
N LEU A 143 -1.17 -11.00 0.40
CA LEU A 143 -0.41 -12.26 0.53
C LEU A 143 -0.26 -12.68 2.01
N GLY A 144 0.01 -11.72 2.89
CA GLY A 144 0.20 -12.00 4.32
C GLY A 144 -1.04 -12.58 5.01
N GLU A 145 -2.25 -12.25 4.53
CA GLU A 145 -3.50 -12.81 5.05
C GLU A 145 -3.61 -14.32 4.77
N ARG A 146 -2.97 -14.80 3.71
CA ARG A 146 -2.92 -16.23 3.39
C ARG A 146 -2.09 -17.03 4.39
N PHE A 147 -1.08 -16.39 4.99
CA PHE A 147 -0.27 -16.99 6.05
C PHE A 147 -0.92 -16.82 7.43
N PHE A 148 -1.57 -15.68 7.64
CA PHE A 148 -2.19 -15.31 8.92
C PHE A 148 -3.66 -14.92 8.67
N PRO A 149 -4.60 -15.88 8.73
CA PRO A 149 -6.01 -15.59 8.51
C PRO A 149 -6.54 -14.50 9.45
N GLY A 150 -7.36 -13.60 8.93
CA GLY A 150 -7.90 -12.46 9.68
C GLY A 150 -6.92 -11.30 9.91
N SER A 151 -5.69 -11.37 9.38
CA SER A 151 -4.70 -10.29 9.52
C SER A 151 -4.82 -9.15 8.50
N GLU A 152 -5.91 -9.07 7.74
CA GLU A 152 -6.11 -8.09 6.67
C GLU A 152 -5.85 -6.66 7.16
N VAL A 153 -6.50 -6.25 8.25
CA VAL A 153 -6.38 -4.89 8.82
C VAL A 153 -4.93 -4.58 9.23
N PHE A 154 -4.22 -5.56 9.78
CA PHE A 154 -2.80 -5.41 10.13
C PHE A 154 -1.95 -5.10 8.89
N TRP A 155 -2.13 -5.86 7.81
CA TRP A 155 -1.38 -5.66 6.57
C TRP A 155 -1.78 -4.36 5.87
N ILE A 156 -3.06 -4.00 5.86
CA ILE A 156 -3.53 -2.71 5.33
C ILE A 156 -2.86 -1.56 6.08
N PHE A 157 -2.86 -1.60 7.41
CA PHE A 157 -2.17 -0.59 8.22
C PHE A 157 -0.68 -0.53 7.88
N PHE A 158 -0.01 -1.69 7.77
CA PHE A 158 1.41 -1.75 7.47
C PHE A 158 1.75 -1.18 6.10
N PHE A 159 0.96 -1.49 5.06
CA PHE A 159 1.14 -0.92 3.73
C PHE A 159 0.81 0.57 3.67
N ALA A 160 -0.22 1.03 4.39
CA ALA A 160 -0.53 2.45 4.51
C ALA A 160 0.59 3.21 5.22
N PHE A 161 1.13 2.64 6.29
CA PHE A 161 2.28 3.18 7.03
C PHE A 161 3.54 3.23 6.15
N TYR A 162 3.84 2.14 5.45
CA TYR A 162 4.93 2.09 4.48
C TYR A 162 4.76 3.14 3.38
N GLY A 163 3.57 3.27 2.80
CA GLY A 163 3.25 4.27 1.79
C GLY A 163 3.48 5.70 2.30
N ALA A 164 3.06 5.99 3.53
CA ALA A 164 3.31 7.28 4.17
C ALA A 164 4.80 7.54 4.42
N MET A 165 5.60 6.51 4.76
CA MET A 165 7.05 6.67 4.88
C MET A 165 7.69 6.95 3.52
N VAL A 166 7.33 6.17 2.51
CA VAL A 166 7.82 6.31 1.13
C VAL A 166 7.51 7.69 0.58
N SER A 167 6.28 8.19 0.74
CA SER A 167 5.92 9.53 0.24
C SER A 167 6.71 10.63 0.95
N GLY A 168 6.92 10.51 2.26
CA GLY A 168 7.80 11.43 3.00
C GLY A 168 9.25 11.42 2.49
N TRP A 169 9.80 10.25 2.19
CA TRP A 169 11.15 10.10 1.65
C TRP A 169 11.28 10.67 0.23
N LEU A 170 10.26 10.47 -0.61
CA LEU A 170 10.23 10.97 -1.99
C LEU A 170 10.11 12.50 -2.11
N LEU A 171 9.76 13.19 -1.02
CA LEU A 171 9.74 14.66 -0.93
C LEU A 171 11.11 15.26 -0.55
N THR A 172 12.12 14.43 -0.27
CA THR A 172 13.48 14.91 0.03
C THR A 172 14.32 15.07 -1.22
N ASP A 173 15.43 15.83 -1.14
CA ASP A 173 16.38 16.02 -2.24
C ASP A 173 17.00 14.71 -2.74
N SER A 174 16.97 13.66 -1.93
CA SER A 174 17.48 12.34 -2.27
C SER A 174 16.46 11.45 -3.03
N ARG A 175 15.37 12.03 -3.55
CA ARG A 175 14.26 11.30 -4.21
C ARG A 175 14.72 10.30 -5.27
N GLY A 176 15.73 10.64 -6.08
CA GLY A 176 16.21 9.75 -7.14
C GLY A 176 16.82 8.45 -6.59
N LYS A 177 17.67 8.57 -5.55
CA LYS A 177 18.31 7.43 -4.88
C LYS A 177 17.28 6.58 -4.12
N ILE A 178 16.35 7.24 -3.43
CA ILE A 178 15.27 6.60 -2.67
C ILE A 178 14.35 5.82 -3.61
N ARG A 179 13.93 6.45 -4.71
CA ARG A 179 13.10 5.83 -5.75
C ARG A 179 13.74 4.56 -6.29
N GLY A 180 15.01 4.62 -6.67
CA GLY A 180 15.75 3.44 -7.14
C GLY A 180 15.73 2.30 -6.12
N ARG A 181 16.07 2.59 -4.85
CA ARG A 181 16.09 1.57 -3.78
C ARG A 181 14.71 0.94 -3.54
N ILE A 182 13.66 1.73 -3.45
CA ILE A 182 12.30 1.26 -3.19
C ILE A 182 11.83 0.35 -4.32
N TRP A 183 12.03 0.76 -5.58
CA TRP A 183 11.60 -0.05 -6.72
C TRP A 183 12.45 -1.29 -6.94
N THR A 184 13.75 -1.24 -6.63
CA THR A 184 14.58 -2.46 -6.64
C THR A 184 14.10 -3.45 -5.59
N LEU A 185 13.79 -2.99 -4.37
CA LEU A 185 13.23 -3.85 -3.33
C LEU A 185 11.90 -4.45 -3.77
N PHE A 186 10.98 -3.62 -4.28
CA PHE A 186 9.70 -4.09 -4.82
C PHE A 186 9.90 -5.16 -5.90
N SER A 187 10.77 -4.90 -6.87
CA SER A 187 11.07 -5.81 -7.98
C SER A 187 11.66 -7.13 -7.48
N ALA A 188 12.60 -7.07 -6.55
CA ALA A 188 13.20 -8.26 -5.95
C ALA A 188 12.17 -9.11 -5.18
N VAL A 189 11.30 -8.48 -4.38
CA VAL A 189 10.23 -9.20 -3.65
C VAL A 189 9.22 -9.80 -4.63
N PHE A 190 8.82 -9.05 -5.66
CA PHE A 190 7.85 -9.49 -6.66
C PHE A 190 8.35 -10.71 -7.45
N PHE A 191 9.57 -10.65 -7.97
CA PHE A 191 10.15 -11.80 -8.69
C PHE A 191 10.52 -12.95 -7.77
N GLY A 192 10.96 -12.66 -6.54
CA GLY A 192 11.18 -13.70 -5.52
C GLY A 192 9.89 -14.46 -5.22
N GLN A 193 8.77 -13.76 -5.02
CA GLN A 193 7.45 -14.35 -4.87
C GLN A 193 7.06 -15.22 -6.09
N LEU A 194 7.27 -14.73 -7.31
CA LEU A 194 6.98 -15.49 -8.52
C LEU A 194 7.81 -16.78 -8.60
N LEU A 195 9.13 -16.69 -8.35
CA LEU A 195 10.03 -17.84 -8.37
C LEU A 195 9.64 -18.89 -7.33
N LEU A 196 9.35 -18.48 -6.10
CA LEU A 196 8.85 -19.39 -5.05
C LEU A 196 7.54 -20.05 -5.47
N GLY A 197 6.63 -19.29 -6.06
CA GLY A 197 5.38 -19.80 -6.61
C GLY A 197 5.60 -20.87 -7.68
N LEU A 198 6.50 -20.63 -8.64
CA LEU A 198 6.85 -21.57 -9.71
C LEU A 198 7.65 -22.78 -9.21
N ALA A 199 8.39 -22.65 -8.12
CA ALA A 199 9.08 -23.74 -7.45
C ALA A 199 8.14 -24.71 -6.70
N GLY A 200 6.82 -24.47 -6.74
CA GLY A 200 5.80 -25.33 -6.17
C GLY A 200 5.15 -24.80 -4.89
N TRP A 201 5.56 -23.62 -4.40
CA TRP A 201 4.93 -23.01 -3.22
C TRP A 201 3.72 -22.18 -3.64
N SER A 202 2.63 -22.87 -3.98
CA SER A 202 1.41 -22.30 -4.56
C SER A 202 0.77 -21.17 -3.75
N ILE A 203 1.04 -21.08 -2.43
CA ILE A 203 0.58 -19.98 -1.56
C ILE A 203 1.01 -18.58 -2.08
N PHE A 204 2.16 -18.50 -2.75
CA PHE A 204 2.71 -17.28 -3.34
C PHE A 204 2.08 -16.91 -4.69
N LEU A 205 1.33 -17.81 -5.32
CA LEU A 205 0.61 -17.57 -6.57
C LEU A 205 -0.84 -17.20 -6.28
N MET A 206 -1.40 -16.25 -7.04
CA MET A 206 -2.86 -16.07 -7.03
C MET A 206 -3.53 -17.25 -7.72
N THR A 207 -4.67 -17.69 -7.20
CA THR A 207 -5.49 -18.74 -7.81
C THR A 207 -5.88 -18.35 -9.23
N GLY A 208 -5.76 -19.28 -10.18
CA GLY A 208 -6.14 -19.06 -11.58
C GLY A 208 -5.01 -19.32 -12.57
N LYS A 209 -5.14 -18.79 -13.79
CA LYS A 209 -4.13 -18.93 -14.84
C LYS A 209 -2.92 -18.06 -14.51
N LEU A 210 -1.71 -18.60 -14.66
CA LEU A 210 -0.47 -17.86 -14.48
C LEU A 210 -0.39 -16.73 -15.51
N HIS A 211 -0.38 -15.49 -15.04
CA HIS A 211 -0.11 -14.32 -15.87
C HIS A 211 1.34 -13.93 -15.67
N LEU A 212 2.18 -14.18 -16.67
CA LEU A 212 3.58 -13.80 -16.60
C LEU A 212 3.71 -12.28 -16.66
N PRO A 213 4.33 -11.64 -15.65
CA PRO A 213 4.56 -10.22 -15.64
C PRO A 213 5.76 -9.92 -16.53
N VAL A 214 5.51 -9.77 -17.84
CA VAL A 214 6.50 -9.31 -18.82
C VAL A 214 5.90 -8.13 -19.58
N PRO A 215 6.54 -6.94 -19.64
CA PRO A 215 5.90 -5.74 -20.20
C PRO A 215 5.51 -5.92 -21.68
N ALA A 216 6.34 -6.62 -22.46
CA ALA A 216 6.06 -6.91 -23.87
C ALA A 216 4.80 -7.78 -24.06
N LEU A 217 4.51 -8.68 -23.12
CA LEU A 217 3.34 -9.55 -23.17
C LEU A 217 2.02 -8.83 -22.87
N ILE A 218 2.07 -7.63 -22.27
CA ILE A 218 0.87 -6.79 -22.06
C ILE A 218 0.20 -6.49 -23.40
N LEU A 219 0.99 -6.23 -24.45
CA LEU A 219 0.49 -5.96 -25.80
C LEU A 219 0.44 -7.23 -26.64
N ALA A 220 1.51 -8.01 -26.69
CA ALA A 220 1.61 -9.16 -27.60
C ALA A 220 0.62 -10.28 -27.27
N GLY A 221 0.36 -10.54 -25.97
CA GLY A 221 -0.52 -11.62 -25.53
C GLY A 221 -1.97 -11.46 -26.01
N PRO A 222 -2.63 -10.31 -25.74
CA PRO A 222 -3.98 -10.04 -26.25
C PRO A 222 -4.06 -9.99 -27.77
N LEU A 223 -3.03 -9.51 -28.47
CA LEU A 223 -3.02 -9.52 -29.94
C LEU A 223 -3.00 -10.94 -30.51
N PHE A 224 -2.19 -11.84 -29.92
CA PHE A 224 -2.13 -13.25 -30.31
C PHE A 224 -3.43 -14.00 -29.99
N ARG A 225 -4.01 -13.80 -28.80
CA ARG A 225 -5.26 -14.48 -28.39
C ARG A 225 -6.53 -13.86 -29.00
N GLY A 226 -6.50 -12.57 -29.32
CA GLY A 226 -7.67 -11.81 -29.75
C GLY A 226 -8.64 -11.41 -28.65
N GLU A 227 -8.26 -11.58 -27.38
CA GLU A 227 -9.09 -11.33 -26.21
C GLU A 227 -8.23 -10.81 -25.04
N GLY A 228 -8.88 -10.31 -23.97
CA GLY A 228 -8.17 -9.86 -22.76
C GLY A 228 -7.55 -8.46 -22.86
N PHE A 229 -8.25 -7.51 -23.50
CA PHE A 229 -7.77 -6.14 -23.73
C PHE A 229 -7.71 -5.25 -22.48
N PHE A 230 -8.13 -5.74 -21.32
CA PHE A 230 -8.08 -5.00 -20.07
C PHE A 230 -6.67 -4.48 -19.74
N MET A 231 -5.64 -5.35 -19.83
CA MET A 231 -4.25 -4.95 -19.56
C MET A 231 -3.69 -3.92 -20.55
N PRO A 232 -3.88 -4.05 -21.88
CA PRO A 232 -3.58 -2.99 -22.83
C PRO A 232 -4.29 -1.67 -22.56
N ILE A 233 -5.58 -1.70 -22.20
CA ILE A 233 -6.34 -0.48 -21.87
C ILE A 233 -5.75 0.18 -20.62
N LEU A 234 -5.48 -0.59 -19.57
CA LEU A 234 -4.84 -0.09 -18.36
C LEU A 234 -3.47 0.53 -18.66
N LEU A 235 -2.66 -0.12 -19.49
CA LEU A 235 -1.37 0.41 -19.92
C LEU A 235 -1.55 1.72 -20.71
N GLY A 236 -2.48 1.77 -21.65
CA GLY A 236 -2.78 2.96 -22.46
C GLY A 236 -3.21 4.15 -21.61
N VAL A 237 -4.15 3.94 -20.67
CA VAL A 237 -4.58 4.98 -19.73
C VAL A 237 -3.43 5.40 -18.81
N SER A 238 -2.62 4.45 -18.32
CA SER A 238 -1.47 4.76 -17.48
C SER A 238 -0.40 5.57 -18.21
N LEU A 239 -0.12 5.25 -19.48
CA LEU A 239 0.79 6.01 -20.33
C LEU A 239 0.22 7.39 -20.66
N LEU A 240 -1.10 7.53 -20.82
CA LEU A 240 -1.73 8.84 -21.02
C LEU A 240 -1.59 9.73 -19.79
N LEU A 241 -1.78 9.18 -18.58
CA LEU A 241 -1.74 9.93 -17.33
C LEU A 241 -0.31 10.21 -16.82
N VAL A 242 0.59 9.23 -16.95
CA VAL A 242 1.93 9.24 -16.33
C VAL A 242 3.04 9.34 -17.38
N GLY A 243 2.72 9.17 -18.66
CA GLY A 243 3.68 9.26 -19.75
C GLY A 243 4.72 8.13 -19.73
N PRO A 244 5.91 8.35 -20.34
CA PRO A 244 7.01 7.38 -20.34
C PRO A 244 7.57 7.11 -18.95
N ALA A 245 7.15 7.86 -17.93
CA ALA A 245 7.50 7.59 -16.55
C ALA A 245 6.97 6.24 -16.06
N TRP A 246 5.97 5.62 -16.73
CA TRP A 246 5.51 4.26 -16.40
C TRP A 246 6.66 3.23 -16.34
N CYS A 247 7.54 3.20 -17.34
CA CYS A 247 8.67 2.25 -17.35
C CYS A 247 9.72 2.53 -16.27
N SER A 248 9.84 3.78 -15.80
CA SER A 248 10.84 4.17 -14.79
C SER A 248 10.29 4.25 -13.36
N TYR A 249 8.96 4.28 -13.20
CA TYR A 249 8.27 4.36 -11.91
C TYR A 249 7.41 3.15 -11.59
N LEU A 250 6.95 2.37 -12.56
CA LEU A 250 5.97 1.30 -12.35
C LEU A 250 6.41 -0.06 -12.91
N CYS A 251 7.41 -0.09 -13.80
CA CYS A 251 7.96 -1.34 -14.30
C CYS A 251 9.02 -1.91 -13.32
N TYR A 252 8.86 -3.17 -12.95
CA TYR A 252 9.81 -3.93 -12.13
C TYR A 252 11.18 -4.10 -12.82
N ILE A 253 11.26 -4.12 -14.16
CA ILE A 253 12.53 -4.22 -14.90
C ILE A 253 13.30 -2.89 -14.87
N GLY A 254 12.59 -1.75 -14.96
CA GLY A 254 13.21 -0.42 -14.95
C GLY A 254 14.00 -0.11 -13.67
N ALA A 255 13.64 -0.76 -12.56
CA ALA A 255 14.39 -0.65 -11.31
C ALA A 255 15.78 -1.30 -11.37
N TRP A 256 15.93 -2.39 -12.12
CA TRP A 256 17.21 -3.05 -12.34
C TRP A 256 18.07 -2.27 -13.32
N ASP A 257 17.48 -1.73 -14.38
CA ASP A 257 18.15 -0.82 -15.33
C ASP A 257 18.71 0.42 -14.62
N ASP A 258 17.91 1.11 -13.80
CA ASP A 258 18.37 2.25 -12.97
C ASP A 258 19.53 1.84 -12.04
N ARG A 259 19.50 0.63 -11.49
CA ARG A 259 20.56 0.14 -10.60
C ARG A 259 21.85 -0.14 -11.37
N MET A 260 21.77 -0.82 -12.51
CA MET A 260 22.93 -1.15 -13.35
C MET A 260 23.56 0.12 -13.94
N ALA A 261 22.75 1.08 -14.40
CA ALA A 261 23.22 2.35 -14.91
C ALA A 261 24.02 3.15 -13.87
N ARG A 262 23.76 2.95 -12.57
CA ARG A 262 24.49 3.59 -11.46
C ARG A 262 25.75 2.85 -11.04
N LEU A 263 25.98 1.62 -11.49
CA LEU A 263 27.20 0.87 -11.19
C LEU A 263 28.36 1.31 -12.08
N ALA A 264 28.07 1.77 -13.30
CA ALA A 264 29.07 2.27 -14.22
C ALA A 264 29.52 3.69 -13.82
N PRO A 265 30.82 4.01 -13.83
CA PRO A 265 31.33 5.37 -13.62
C PRO A 265 31.09 6.30 -14.83
N ALA A 266 30.34 5.85 -15.83
CA ALA A 266 30.15 6.56 -17.09
C ALA A 266 29.21 7.75 -16.93
N SER A 267 29.56 8.88 -17.55
CA SER A 267 28.67 10.03 -17.67
C SER A 267 27.49 9.72 -18.60
N PRO A 268 26.29 10.30 -18.36
CA PRO A 268 25.16 10.13 -19.26
C PRO A 268 25.53 10.57 -20.68
N SER A 269 25.49 9.64 -21.64
CA SER A 269 25.72 9.91 -23.05
C SER A 269 24.40 9.99 -23.82
N PRO A 270 24.29 10.85 -24.85
CA PRO A 270 23.13 10.85 -25.72
C PRO A 270 22.97 9.47 -26.39
N LEU A 271 21.72 9.03 -26.54
CA LEU A 271 21.44 7.79 -27.27
C LEU A 271 21.83 7.96 -28.75
N PRO A 272 22.33 6.89 -29.39
CA PRO A 272 22.65 6.96 -30.81
C PRO A 272 21.38 7.14 -31.63
N ILE A 273 21.49 7.81 -32.79
CA ILE A 273 20.35 8.17 -33.65
C ILE A 273 19.56 6.92 -34.11
N TRP A 274 20.23 5.78 -34.26
CA TRP A 274 19.58 4.51 -34.63
C TRP A 274 18.68 3.95 -33.52
N ALA A 275 18.85 4.35 -32.26
CA ALA A 275 18.05 3.84 -31.14
C ALA A 275 16.56 4.12 -31.31
N ALA A 276 16.20 5.26 -31.90
CA ALA A 276 14.80 5.58 -32.22
C ALA A 276 14.21 4.61 -33.24
N ARG A 277 14.99 4.29 -34.29
CA ARG A 277 14.60 3.32 -35.33
C ARG A 277 14.49 1.90 -34.75
N LEU A 278 15.42 1.50 -33.90
CA LEU A 278 15.37 0.21 -33.22
C LEU A 278 14.12 0.10 -32.33
N ARG A 279 13.82 1.12 -31.52
CA ARG A 279 12.61 1.14 -30.68
C ARG A 279 11.32 1.04 -31.49
N ALA A 280 11.25 1.75 -32.61
CA ALA A 280 10.13 1.64 -33.54
C ALA A 280 10.04 0.23 -34.15
N GLY A 281 11.17 -0.36 -34.57
CA GLY A 281 11.25 -1.73 -35.07
C GLY A 281 10.79 -2.77 -34.04
N LEU A 282 11.24 -2.65 -32.79
CA LEU A 282 10.83 -3.53 -31.69
C LEU A 282 9.34 -3.40 -31.38
N LEU A 283 8.79 -2.18 -31.39
CA LEU A 283 7.36 -1.95 -31.22
C LEU A 283 6.56 -2.60 -32.34
N LEU A 284 6.96 -2.39 -33.60
CA LEU A 284 6.32 -3.02 -34.76
C LEU A 284 6.39 -4.54 -34.67
N ALA A 285 7.54 -5.11 -34.31
CA ALA A 285 7.69 -6.55 -34.11
C ALA A 285 6.74 -7.08 -33.03
N THR A 286 6.60 -6.36 -31.90
CA THR A 286 5.69 -6.71 -30.79
C THR A 286 4.21 -6.71 -31.22
N ILE A 287 3.86 -6.01 -32.30
CA ILE A 287 2.49 -5.96 -32.85
C ILE A 287 2.32 -6.99 -33.97
N ILE A 288 3.22 -7.00 -34.95
CA ILE A 288 3.08 -7.78 -36.19
C ILE A 288 3.27 -9.27 -35.92
N ILE A 289 4.30 -9.67 -35.16
CA ILE A 289 4.60 -11.08 -34.89
C ILE A 289 3.40 -11.82 -34.26
N PRO A 290 2.79 -11.35 -33.15
CA PRO A 290 1.66 -12.06 -32.56
C PRO A 290 0.44 -12.11 -33.48
N LEU A 291 0.20 -11.08 -34.31
CA LEU A 291 -0.88 -11.10 -35.30
C LEU A 291 -0.63 -12.16 -36.39
N VAL A 292 0.59 -12.25 -36.91
CA VAL A 292 0.97 -13.28 -37.89
C VAL A 292 0.85 -14.68 -37.29
N LEU A 293 1.36 -14.89 -36.08
CA LEU A 293 1.24 -16.18 -35.37
C LEU A 293 -0.23 -16.59 -35.17
N ARG A 294 -1.11 -15.61 -34.89
CA ARG A 294 -2.55 -15.85 -34.79
C ARG A 294 -3.16 -16.22 -36.13
N LEU A 295 -2.84 -15.49 -37.21
CA LEU A 295 -3.33 -15.78 -38.56
C LEU A 295 -2.91 -17.18 -39.03
N LEU A 296 -1.71 -17.61 -38.64
CA LEU A 296 -1.17 -18.94 -38.94
C LEU A 296 -1.69 -20.04 -37.97
N ASN A 297 -2.56 -19.72 -37.02
CA ASN A 297 -3.08 -20.63 -35.99
C ASN A 297 -1.96 -21.42 -35.25
N VAL A 298 -0.83 -20.76 -34.99
CA VAL A 298 0.29 -21.37 -34.27
C VAL A 298 -0.13 -21.72 -32.84
N SER A 299 0.21 -22.90 -32.37
CA SER A 299 -0.13 -23.31 -31.00
C SER A 299 0.59 -22.44 -29.95
N TRP A 300 -0.06 -22.20 -28.81
CA TRP A 300 0.45 -21.32 -27.75
C TRP A 300 1.86 -21.64 -27.21
N PRO A 301 2.34 -22.90 -27.13
CA PRO A 301 3.69 -23.17 -26.60
C PRO A 301 4.79 -22.57 -27.48
N TRP A 302 4.62 -22.64 -28.81
CA TRP A 302 5.55 -22.05 -29.77
C TRP A 302 5.54 -20.52 -29.72
N ALA A 303 4.35 -19.92 -29.60
CA ALA A 303 4.23 -18.47 -29.43
C ALA A 303 4.91 -17.99 -28.13
N LEU A 304 4.76 -18.75 -27.03
CA LEU A 304 5.42 -18.44 -25.76
C LEU A 304 6.95 -18.60 -25.86
N GLY A 305 7.43 -19.67 -26.51
CA GLY A 305 8.86 -19.88 -26.74
C GLY A 305 9.50 -18.75 -27.55
N LEU A 306 8.85 -18.31 -28.63
CA LEU A 306 9.30 -17.16 -29.42
C LEU A 306 9.31 -15.86 -28.61
N ALA A 307 8.28 -15.64 -27.77
CA ALA A 307 8.23 -14.48 -26.90
C ALA A 307 9.36 -14.49 -25.84
N ALA A 308 9.74 -15.68 -25.34
CA ALA A 308 10.85 -15.83 -24.40
C ALA A 308 12.22 -15.61 -25.06
N VAL A 309 12.37 -15.89 -26.36
CA VAL A 309 13.60 -15.56 -27.12
C VAL A 309 13.68 -14.08 -27.48
N PHE A 310 12.52 -13.45 -27.70
CA PHE A 310 12.44 -12.04 -28.07
C PHE A 310 12.74 -11.08 -26.91
N GLY A 311 12.34 -11.44 -25.68
CA GLY A 311 12.50 -10.64 -24.46
C GLY A 311 13.78 -10.93 -23.71
#